data_AF-A0A1H7T985-F1
#
_entry.id   AF-A0A1H7T985-F1
#
_cell.length_a   1.000
_cell.length_b   1.000
_cell.length_c   1.000
_cell.angle_alpha   90.00
_cell.angle_beta   90.00
_cell.angle_gamma   90.00
#
_symmetry.space_group_name_H-M   'P 1'
#
loop_
_entity.id
_entity.type
_entity.pdbx_description
1 polymer ?
#
loop_
_entity_poly.entity_id
_entity_poly.type
_entity_poly.pdbx_seq_one_letter_code
_entity_poly.pdbx_strand_id
1 'polypeptide(L)'
;MLNRLTAAFSARLSIARRTARGALVACAGALALAGCVQPWQQFQAGDDASSVIARFGPPREVYNLPDGGKRLMWPTQPLGETTVAADIDASGKVVNVRQVLQPLEFYRAEIGKWTQTDVLVNFGRPVETSYFPLMKKQVWTYRYQEDGVWYMLYSFYFDNDGILRMTQKTPDPLHDPDRRSLF
;
A
#
# COMPACT_ATOMS: atom_id res chain seq x y z
N MET A 1 60.44 9.98 -49.36
CA MET A 1 60.26 9.50 -47.97
C MET A 1 59.20 10.37 -47.26
N LEU A 2 57.91 10.15 -47.54
CA LEU A 2 56.77 10.79 -46.87
C LEU A 2 55.92 9.67 -46.28
N ASN A 3 55.92 9.42 -44.96
CA ASN A 3 54.82 8.67 -44.32
C ASN A 3 54.80 8.61 -42.78
N ARG A 4 55.15 9.68 -42.05
CA ARG A 4 55.17 9.61 -40.55
C ARG A 4 54.19 10.53 -39.80
N LEU A 5 53.27 11.23 -40.47
CA LEU A 5 52.38 12.20 -39.79
C LEU A 5 50.93 11.74 -39.53
N THR A 6 50.53 10.53 -39.92
CA THR A 6 49.12 10.09 -39.83
C THR A 6 48.73 9.33 -38.55
N ALA A 7 49.68 8.93 -37.70
CA ALA A 7 49.39 8.02 -36.58
C ALA A 7 48.88 8.70 -35.29
N ALA A 8 49.17 9.99 -35.09
CA ALA A 8 48.89 10.66 -33.81
C ALA A 8 47.42 11.09 -33.62
N PHE A 9 46.63 11.20 -34.69
CA PHE A 9 45.24 11.65 -34.61
C PHE A 9 44.26 10.53 -34.22
N SER A 10 44.58 9.27 -34.53
CA SER A 10 43.69 8.12 -34.34
C SER A 10 43.60 7.66 -32.88
N ALA A 11 44.64 7.88 -32.08
CA ALA A 11 44.71 7.45 -30.68
C ALA A 11 43.91 8.33 -29.71
N ARG A 12 43.67 9.61 -30.04
CA ARG A 12 42.88 10.51 -29.18
C ARG A 12 41.37 10.26 -29.26
N LEU A 13 40.87 9.72 -30.38
CA LEU A 13 39.45 9.39 -30.54
C LEU A 13 39.04 8.09 -29.82
N SER A 14 39.97 7.15 -29.61
CA SER A 14 39.67 5.83 -29.02
C SER A 14 39.58 5.85 -27.49
N ILE A 15 40.33 6.75 -26.84
CA ILE A 15 40.31 6.93 -25.38
C ILE A 15 39.01 7.63 -24.94
N ALA A 16 38.57 8.67 -25.66
CA ALA A 16 37.32 9.37 -25.40
C ALA A 16 36.07 8.47 -25.55
N ARG A 17 36.13 7.46 -26.44
CA ARG A 17 35.02 6.51 -26.67
C ARG A 17 34.91 5.42 -25.60
N ARG A 18 35.98 5.09 -24.88
CA ARG A 18 35.96 4.08 -23.80
C ARG A 18 35.45 4.65 -22.49
N THR A 19 35.80 5.89 -22.16
CA THR A 19 35.32 6.58 -20.96
C THR A 19 33.83 6.94 -21.05
N ALA A 20 33.34 7.34 -22.23
CA ALA A 20 31.92 7.62 -22.46
C ALA A 20 31.02 6.37 -22.31
N ARG A 21 31.49 5.19 -22.73
CA ARG A 21 30.74 3.93 -22.59
C ARG A 21 30.64 3.45 -21.14
N GLY A 22 31.69 3.61 -20.34
CA GLY A 22 31.66 3.28 -18.91
C GLY A 22 30.71 4.18 -18.12
N ALA A 23 30.71 5.48 -18.44
CA ALA A 23 29.80 6.45 -17.81
C ALA A 23 28.31 6.21 -18.19
N LEU A 24 28.04 5.84 -19.45
CA LEU A 24 26.67 5.53 -19.91
C LEU A 24 26.10 4.25 -19.27
N VAL A 25 26.92 3.21 -19.07
CA VAL A 25 26.49 1.98 -18.39
C VAL A 25 26.28 2.22 -16.89
N ALA A 26 27.11 3.06 -16.26
CA ALA A 26 26.93 3.43 -14.86
C ALA A 26 25.66 4.29 -14.63
N CYS A 27 25.38 5.25 -15.51
CA CYS A 27 24.13 6.03 -15.46
C CYS A 27 22.88 5.18 -15.76
N ALA A 28 22.97 4.22 -16.69
CA ALA A 28 21.88 3.29 -16.97
C ALA A 28 21.61 2.34 -15.79
N GLY A 29 22.66 1.90 -15.08
CA GLY A 29 22.53 1.10 -13.85
C GLY A 29 21.92 1.88 -12.67
N ALA A 30 22.22 3.17 -12.55
CA ALA A 30 21.65 4.02 -11.48
C ALA A 30 20.16 4.32 -11.70
N LEU A 31 19.69 4.43 -12.95
CA LEU A 31 18.27 4.62 -13.27
C LEU A 31 17.44 3.33 -13.11
N ALA A 32 18.06 2.16 -13.18
CA ALA A 32 17.37 0.87 -13.00
C ALA A 32 16.95 0.61 -11.54
N LEU A 33 17.45 1.40 -10.57
CA LEU A 33 17.10 1.31 -9.15
C LEU A 33 16.03 2.33 -8.72
N ALA A 34 15.40 3.04 -9.66
CA ALA A 34 14.21 3.84 -9.36
C ALA A 34 13.03 2.90 -9.06
N GLY A 35 13.04 2.27 -7.88
CA GLY A 35 11.90 1.53 -7.35
C GLY A 35 10.70 2.46 -7.22
N CYS A 36 9.50 1.92 -7.44
CA CYS A 36 8.26 2.65 -7.24
C CYS A 36 8.12 3.02 -5.75
N VAL A 37 8.49 4.25 -5.39
CA VAL A 37 8.21 4.81 -4.06
C VAL A 37 6.71 5.05 -3.96
N GLN A 38 6.06 4.38 -3.02
CA GLN A 38 4.65 4.55 -2.81
C GLN A 38 4.35 5.90 -2.14
N PRO A 39 3.22 6.56 -2.43
CA PRO A 39 2.93 7.91 -1.93
C PRO A 39 2.96 8.04 -0.40
N TRP A 40 2.62 6.98 0.33
CA TRP A 40 2.63 6.95 1.80
C TRP A 40 4.03 6.74 2.40
N GLN A 41 5.04 6.35 1.62
CA GLN A 41 6.41 6.14 2.10
C GLN A 41 7.24 7.43 2.18
N GLN A 42 6.65 8.58 1.81
CA GLN A 42 7.33 9.87 1.74
C GLN A 42 7.34 10.64 3.08
N PHE A 43 6.68 10.12 4.12
CA PHE A 43 6.53 10.76 5.42
C PHE A 43 7.50 10.20 6.44
N GLN A 44 7.96 11.05 7.35
CA GLN A 44 8.81 10.68 8.46
C GLN A 44 8.06 10.86 9.78
N ALA A 45 8.43 10.06 10.78
CA ALA A 45 7.94 10.26 12.13
C ALA A 45 8.39 11.65 12.63
N GLY A 46 7.47 12.40 13.23
CA GLY A 46 7.67 13.78 13.69
C GLY A 46 7.15 14.85 12.73
N ASP A 47 6.75 14.50 11.50
CA ASP A 47 6.11 15.44 10.57
C ASP A 47 4.80 15.99 11.16
N ASP A 48 4.40 17.21 10.78
CA ASP A 48 3.09 17.75 11.19
C ASP A 48 1.96 17.01 10.49
N ALA A 49 0.86 16.70 11.20
CA ALA A 49 -0.33 16.08 10.60
C ALA A 49 -0.88 16.87 9.40
N SER A 50 -0.70 18.19 9.39
CA SER A 50 -1.08 19.07 8.27
C SER A 50 -0.35 18.74 6.98
N SER A 51 0.89 18.21 7.03
CA SER A 51 1.64 17.80 5.84
C SER A 51 0.99 16.60 5.13
N VAL A 52 0.53 15.62 5.90
CA VAL A 52 -0.18 14.43 5.39
C VAL A 52 -1.52 14.85 4.80
N ILE A 53 -2.26 15.71 5.49
CA ILE A 53 -3.54 16.24 5.01
C ILE A 53 -3.35 17.09 3.76
N ALA A 54 -2.30 17.90 3.67
CA ALA A 54 -1.99 18.68 2.46
C ALA A 54 -1.71 17.77 1.26
N ARG A 55 -1.13 16.59 1.48
CA ARG A 55 -0.82 15.62 0.43
C ARG A 55 -2.02 14.79 -0.02
N PHE A 56 -2.81 14.27 0.92
CA PHE A 56 -3.92 13.34 0.64
C PHE A 56 -5.30 13.99 0.65
N GLY A 57 -5.40 15.26 1.05
CA GLY A 57 -6.67 15.95 1.30
C GLY A 57 -7.25 15.62 2.68
N PRO A 58 -8.48 16.08 2.97
CA PRO A 58 -9.14 15.79 4.23
C PRO A 58 -9.36 14.28 4.39
N PRO A 59 -9.11 13.70 5.58
CA PRO A 59 -9.38 12.29 5.84
C PRO A 59 -10.88 12.01 5.78
N ARG A 60 -11.25 10.82 5.29
CA ARG A 60 -12.66 10.39 5.25
C ARG A 60 -13.09 9.65 6.50
N GLU A 61 -12.13 9.11 7.24
CA GLU A 61 -12.35 8.42 8.51
C GLU A 61 -11.28 8.87 9.51
N VAL A 62 -11.72 9.03 10.75
CA VAL A 62 -10.87 9.42 11.88
C VAL A 62 -11.26 8.55 13.06
N TYR A 63 -10.27 7.85 13.62
CA TYR A 63 -10.44 6.98 14.78
C TYR A 63 -9.55 7.45 15.92
N ASN A 64 -10.02 7.34 17.16
CA ASN A 64 -9.17 7.61 18.33
C ASN A 64 -8.31 6.36 18.62
N LEU A 65 -7.06 6.58 18.98
CA LEU A 65 -6.12 5.54 19.37
C LEU A 65 -6.01 5.47 20.92
N PRO A 66 -5.67 4.30 21.49
CA PRO A 66 -5.58 4.13 22.95
C PRO A 66 -4.53 5.01 23.64
N ASP A 67 -3.52 5.46 22.89
CA ASP A 67 -2.44 6.34 23.35
C ASP A 67 -2.84 7.84 23.38
N GLY A 68 -4.11 8.15 23.10
CA GLY A 68 -4.61 9.52 22.99
C GLY A 68 -4.37 10.15 21.62
N GLY A 69 -3.73 9.42 20.70
CA GLY A 69 -3.57 9.80 19.31
C GLY A 69 -4.84 9.63 18.48
N LYS A 70 -4.71 9.91 17.19
CA LYS A 70 -5.75 9.73 16.18
C LYS A 70 -5.18 9.01 14.98
N ARG A 71 -5.95 8.09 14.42
CA ARG A 71 -5.70 7.51 13.11
C ARG A 71 -6.57 8.20 12.07
N LEU A 72 -5.93 8.81 11.09
CA LEU A 72 -6.57 9.42 9.94
C LEU A 72 -6.53 8.40 8.79
N MET A 73 -7.63 8.24 8.04
CA MET A 73 -7.68 7.30 6.92
C MET A 73 -8.26 7.90 5.64
N TRP A 74 -7.72 7.43 4.52
CA TRP A 74 -8.13 7.77 3.15
C TRP A 74 -8.47 6.47 2.37
N PRO A 75 -9.65 5.86 2.60
CA PRO A 75 -10.06 4.61 1.97
C PRO A 75 -10.53 4.84 0.54
N THR A 76 -10.03 4.14 -0.48
CA THR A 76 -10.36 4.43 -1.91
C THR A 76 -11.74 3.94 -2.38
N GLN A 77 -12.67 3.69 -1.47
CA GLN A 77 -14.03 3.19 -1.71
C GLN A 77 -14.86 4.06 -2.68
N PRO A 78 -15.87 3.48 -3.37
CA PRO A 78 -16.45 2.14 -3.17
C PRO A 78 -15.77 0.98 -3.92
N LEU A 79 -14.95 1.26 -4.94
CA LEU A 79 -14.18 0.24 -5.67
C LEU A 79 -12.71 0.20 -5.24
N GLY A 80 -12.42 0.72 -4.06
CA GLY A 80 -11.06 0.89 -3.56
C GLY A 80 -10.45 -0.37 -2.99
N GLU A 81 -9.20 -0.61 -3.36
CA GLU A 81 -8.36 -1.72 -2.87
C GLU A 81 -7.31 -1.26 -1.87
N THR A 82 -7.22 0.06 -1.66
CA THR A 82 -6.23 0.65 -0.77
C THR A 82 -6.85 1.62 0.20
N THR A 83 -6.34 1.61 1.43
CA THR A 83 -6.63 2.61 2.44
C THR A 83 -5.29 3.04 3.03
N VAL A 84 -4.93 4.30 2.85
CA VAL A 84 -3.79 4.88 3.55
C VAL A 84 -4.27 5.30 4.94
N ALA A 85 -3.53 4.93 5.98
CA ALA A 85 -3.73 5.40 7.34
C ALA A 85 -2.49 6.14 7.84
N ALA A 86 -2.72 7.25 8.54
CA ALA A 86 -1.69 7.98 9.27
C ALA A 86 -2.02 7.99 10.76
N ASP A 87 -1.08 7.52 11.56
CA ASP A 87 -1.12 7.57 13.02
C ASP A 87 -0.54 8.90 13.47
N ILE A 88 -1.36 9.68 14.17
CA ILE A 88 -1.00 10.99 14.70
C ILE A 88 -1.02 10.90 16.22
N ASP A 89 0.04 11.32 16.88
CA ASP A 89 0.09 11.35 18.34
C ASP A 89 -0.77 12.47 18.94
N ALA A 90 -0.87 12.51 20.28
CA ALA A 90 -1.63 13.54 20.99
C ALA A 90 -1.07 14.97 20.79
N SER A 91 0.17 15.12 20.32
CA SER A 91 0.81 16.40 20.01
C SER A 91 0.57 16.88 18.58
N GLY A 92 -0.14 16.08 17.76
CA GLY A 92 -0.44 16.41 16.36
C GLY A 92 0.68 16.05 15.39
N LYS A 93 1.65 15.21 15.80
CA LYS A 93 2.75 14.76 14.94
C LYS A 93 2.49 13.36 14.39
N VAL A 94 3.00 13.12 13.19
CA VAL A 94 2.94 11.84 12.50
C VAL A 94 3.84 10.85 13.23
N VAL A 95 3.28 9.70 13.58
CA VAL A 95 4.01 8.55 14.12
C VAL A 95 4.33 7.57 13.00
N ASN A 96 3.35 7.29 12.14
CA ASN A 96 3.47 6.33 11.06
C ASN A 96 2.47 6.61 9.93
N VAL A 97 2.83 6.33 8.68
CA VAL A 97 1.91 6.39 7.53
C VAL A 97 2.06 5.12 6.70
N ARG A 98 0.97 4.40 6.46
CA ARG A 98 0.99 3.07 5.81
C ARG A 98 -0.30 2.76 5.07
N GLN A 99 -0.22 1.84 4.11
CA GLN A 99 -1.40 1.21 3.51
C GLN A 99 -1.87 0.08 4.44
N VAL A 100 -3.16 0.04 4.79
CA VAL A 100 -3.70 -0.90 5.80
C VAL A 100 -4.44 -2.10 5.22
N LEU A 101 -4.84 -2.06 3.94
CA LEU A 101 -5.52 -3.19 3.27
C LEU A 101 -4.48 -4.07 2.57
N GLN A 102 -3.69 -4.81 3.35
CA GLN A 102 -2.64 -5.69 2.84
C GLN A 102 -2.44 -6.89 3.77
N PRO A 103 -1.91 -8.03 3.29
CA PRO A 103 -1.83 -9.28 4.05
C PRO A 103 -1.15 -9.14 5.40
N LEU A 104 0.01 -8.48 5.43
CA LEU A 104 0.78 -8.30 6.67
C LEU A 104 -0.01 -7.55 7.74
N GLU A 105 -0.93 -6.68 7.35
CA GLU A 105 -1.78 -5.94 8.28
C GLU A 105 -2.98 -6.76 8.72
N PHE A 106 -3.63 -7.46 7.78
CA PHE A 106 -4.75 -8.34 8.11
C PHE A 106 -4.35 -9.47 9.06
N TYR A 107 -3.14 -10.02 8.90
CA TYR A 107 -2.64 -11.11 9.75
C TYR A 107 -2.33 -10.70 11.18
N ARG A 108 -2.37 -9.40 11.51
CA ARG A 108 -2.28 -8.92 12.89
C ARG A 108 -3.58 -9.13 13.66
N ALA A 109 -4.69 -9.41 12.97
CA ALA A 109 -5.98 -9.59 13.60
C ALA A 109 -6.00 -10.82 14.51
N GLU A 110 -6.39 -10.63 15.77
CA GLU A 110 -6.43 -11.71 16.76
C GLU A 110 -7.84 -12.28 16.90
N ILE A 111 -8.02 -13.51 16.42
CA ILE A 111 -9.28 -14.25 16.56
C ILE A 111 -9.58 -14.50 18.04
N GLY A 112 -10.84 -14.26 18.42
CA GLY A 112 -11.35 -14.41 19.79
C GLY A 112 -11.05 -13.23 20.71
N LYS A 113 -10.30 -12.22 20.24
CA LYS A 113 -9.96 -11.02 21.01
C LYS A 113 -10.40 -9.73 20.33
N TRP A 114 -10.10 -9.58 19.04
CA TRP A 114 -10.47 -8.38 18.31
C TRP A 114 -11.98 -8.27 18.16
N THR A 115 -12.47 -7.07 18.33
CA THR A 115 -13.86 -6.68 18.14
C THR A 115 -14.07 -6.06 16.75
N GLN A 116 -15.32 -5.83 16.40
CA GLN A 116 -15.69 -4.97 15.27
C GLN A 116 -15.01 -3.60 15.32
N THR A 117 -14.93 -2.99 16.50
CA THR A 117 -14.27 -1.69 16.68
C THR A 117 -12.77 -1.78 16.36
N ASP A 118 -12.09 -2.84 16.81
CA ASP A 118 -10.67 -3.03 16.49
C ASP A 118 -10.43 -3.16 14.99
N VAL A 119 -11.31 -3.87 14.28
CA VAL A 119 -11.24 -3.99 12.82
C VAL A 119 -11.45 -2.63 12.14
N LEU A 120 -12.43 -1.82 12.59
CA LEU A 120 -12.63 -0.45 12.05
C LEU A 120 -11.42 0.45 12.30
N VAL A 121 -10.87 0.45 13.52
CA VAL A 121 -9.71 1.28 13.89
C VAL A 121 -8.46 0.86 13.09
N ASN A 122 -8.36 -0.40 12.67
CA ASN A 122 -7.20 -0.87 11.90
C ASN A 122 -7.36 -0.73 10.39
N PHE A 123 -8.55 -0.95 9.84
CA PHE A 123 -8.76 -1.06 8.39
C PHE A 123 -9.78 -0.08 7.80
N GLY A 124 -10.50 0.64 8.66
CA GLY A 124 -11.62 1.50 8.27
C GLY A 124 -12.90 0.71 8.00
N ARG A 125 -13.92 1.38 7.46
CA ARG A 125 -15.19 0.73 7.12
C ARG A 125 -15.00 -0.31 6.01
N PRO A 126 -15.70 -1.46 6.08
CA PRO A 126 -15.65 -2.44 5.00
C PRO A 126 -16.38 -1.94 3.75
N VAL A 127 -16.03 -2.51 2.59
CA VAL A 127 -16.75 -2.24 1.34
C VAL A 127 -18.09 -2.97 1.28
N GLU A 128 -18.20 -4.12 1.96
CA GLU A 128 -19.42 -4.91 2.01
C GLU A 128 -19.64 -5.43 3.43
N THR A 129 -20.90 -5.39 3.88
CA THR A 129 -21.36 -6.00 5.13
C THR A 129 -22.49 -6.97 4.83
N SER A 130 -22.31 -8.22 5.23
CA SER A 130 -23.25 -9.31 5.00
C SER A 130 -23.52 -10.06 6.31
N TYR A 131 -24.65 -10.78 6.41
CA TYR A 131 -24.95 -11.64 7.55
C TYR A 131 -25.27 -13.05 7.05
N PHE A 132 -24.64 -14.06 7.64
CA PHE A 132 -24.83 -15.47 7.30
C PHE A 132 -25.65 -16.17 8.40
N PRO A 133 -26.97 -16.38 8.18
CA PRO A 133 -27.86 -16.86 9.24
C PRO A 133 -27.52 -18.25 9.78
N LEU A 134 -27.08 -19.16 8.91
CA LEU A 134 -26.72 -20.53 9.30
C LEU A 134 -25.49 -20.55 10.21
N MET A 135 -24.53 -19.66 9.99
CA MET A 135 -23.33 -19.53 10.81
C MET A 135 -23.55 -18.60 12.01
N LYS A 136 -24.61 -17.80 11.99
CA LYS A 136 -24.86 -16.66 12.89
C LYS A 136 -23.64 -15.74 12.96
N LYS A 137 -23.17 -15.31 11.78
CA LYS A 137 -22.00 -14.43 11.64
C LYS A 137 -22.33 -13.19 10.83
N GLN A 138 -21.91 -12.04 11.34
CA GLN A 138 -21.78 -10.83 10.54
C GLN A 138 -20.42 -10.84 9.85
N VAL A 139 -20.38 -10.47 8.58
CA VAL A 139 -19.19 -10.53 7.75
C VAL A 139 -18.91 -9.18 7.16
N TRP A 140 -17.68 -8.72 7.37
CA TRP A 140 -17.16 -7.49 6.80
C TRP A 140 -16.08 -7.84 5.79
N THR A 141 -16.26 -7.38 4.56
CA THR A 141 -15.35 -7.70 3.46
C THR A 141 -14.62 -6.45 3.01
N TYR A 142 -13.33 -6.62 2.73
CA TYR A 142 -12.42 -5.62 2.19
C TYR A 142 -11.87 -6.12 0.86
N ARG A 143 -11.83 -5.24 -0.14
CA ARG A 143 -11.08 -5.47 -1.39
C ARG A 143 -9.65 -5.05 -1.18
N TYR A 144 -8.71 -5.84 -1.69
CA TYR A 144 -7.30 -5.50 -1.65
C TYR A 144 -6.53 -6.16 -2.79
N GLN A 145 -5.34 -5.65 -3.05
CA GLN A 145 -4.41 -6.24 -4.00
C GLN A 145 -3.27 -6.92 -3.25
N GLU A 146 -3.07 -8.21 -3.51
CA GLU A 146 -1.93 -8.95 -2.97
C GLU A 146 -0.75 -8.90 -3.95
N ASP A 147 0.42 -8.57 -3.42
CA ASP A 147 1.69 -8.43 -4.15
C ASP A 147 1.60 -7.52 -5.39
N GLY A 148 0.64 -6.59 -5.39
CA GLY A 148 0.42 -5.65 -6.49
C GLY A 148 -0.12 -6.28 -7.78
N VAL A 149 -0.57 -7.55 -7.74
CA VAL A 149 -1.02 -8.27 -8.94
C VAL A 149 -2.32 -9.07 -8.74
N TRP A 150 -2.60 -9.58 -7.53
CA TRP A 150 -3.77 -10.43 -7.30
C TRP A 150 -4.90 -9.66 -6.62
N TYR A 151 -6.04 -9.56 -7.31
CA TYR A 151 -7.25 -8.94 -6.75
C TYR A 151 -7.96 -9.93 -5.82
N MET A 152 -8.02 -9.58 -4.54
CA MET A 152 -8.50 -10.46 -3.48
C MET A 152 -9.54 -9.78 -2.60
N LEU A 153 -10.37 -10.59 -1.95
CA LEU A 153 -11.24 -10.20 -0.86
C LEU A 153 -10.67 -10.76 0.45
N TYR A 154 -10.70 -9.96 1.50
CA TYR A 154 -10.44 -10.39 2.87
C TYR A 154 -11.68 -10.13 3.73
N SER A 155 -12.20 -11.18 4.34
CA SER A 155 -13.46 -11.17 5.09
C SER A 155 -13.23 -11.48 6.56
N PHE A 156 -13.78 -10.65 7.43
CA PHE A 156 -13.80 -10.83 8.88
C PHE A 156 -15.19 -11.29 9.31
N TYR A 157 -15.26 -12.37 10.07
CA TYR A 157 -16.51 -12.97 10.57
C TYR A 157 -16.64 -12.73 12.07
N PHE A 158 -17.67 -12.00 12.47
CA PHE A 158 -17.97 -11.68 13.85
C PHE A 158 -19.14 -12.52 14.36
N ASP A 159 -19.12 -12.90 15.63
CA ASP A 159 -20.31 -13.40 16.31
C ASP A 159 -21.29 -12.27 16.68
N ASN A 160 -22.36 -12.63 17.38
CA ASN A 160 -23.39 -11.68 17.81
C ASN A 160 -22.88 -10.68 18.87
N ASP A 161 -21.79 -10.99 19.56
CA ASP A 161 -21.15 -10.09 20.53
C ASP A 161 -20.14 -9.14 19.84
N GLY A 162 -20.01 -9.23 18.51
CA GLY A 162 -19.08 -8.42 17.73
C GLY A 162 -17.63 -8.87 17.84
N ILE A 163 -17.37 -10.09 18.34
CA ILE A 163 -16.02 -10.65 18.48
C ILE A 163 -15.62 -11.38 17.19
N LEU A 164 -14.41 -11.14 16.71
CA LEU A 164 -13.83 -11.79 15.54
C LEU A 164 -13.67 -13.30 15.81
N ARG A 165 -14.27 -14.14 14.98
CA ARG A 165 -14.22 -15.61 15.09
C ARG A 165 -13.51 -16.29 13.94
N MET A 166 -13.47 -15.67 12.78
CA MET A 166 -12.86 -16.26 11.59
C MET A 166 -12.45 -15.18 10.61
N THR A 167 -11.39 -15.45 9.86
CA THR A 167 -11.04 -14.68 8.66
C THR A 167 -11.05 -15.60 7.45
N GLN A 168 -11.33 -15.03 6.28
CA GLN A 168 -11.30 -15.75 5.02
C GLN A 168 -10.73 -14.86 3.93
N LYS A 169 -9.97 -15.48 3.03
CA LYS A 169 -9.47 -14.84 1.83
C LYS A 169 -10.00 -15.56 0.60
N THR A 170 -10.48 -14.83 -0.39
CA THR A 170 -10.95 -15.37 -1.67
C THR A 170 -10.51 -14.49 -2.83
N PRO A 171 -10.40 -15.02 -4.07
CA PRO A 171 -10.27 -14.18 -5.25
C PRO A 171 -11.44 -13.20 -5.36
N ASP A 172 -11.18 -12.02 -5.89
CA ASP A 172 -12.22 -11.03 -6.16
C ASP A 172 -13.03 -11.39 -7.42
N PRO A 173 -14.34 -11.66 -7.31
CA PRO A 173 -15.18 -11.98 -8.46
C PRO A 173 -15.30 -10.87 -9.51
N LEU A 174 -15.04 -9.60 -9.16
CA LEU A 174 -15.04 -8.51 -10.15
C LEU A 174 -13.88 -8.62 -11.16
N HIS A 175 -12.81 -9.29 -10.75
CA HIS A 175 -11.59 -9.45 -11.53
C HIS A 175 -11.42 -10.88 -12.06
N ASP A 176 -12.40 -11.76 -11.82
CA ASP A 176 -12.43 -13.13 -12.31
C ASP A 176 -12.76 -13.16 -13.82
N PRO A 177 -11.83 -13.59 -14.69
CA PRO A 177 -12.06 -13.64 -16.13
C PRO A 177 -13.15 -14.65 -16.52
N ASP A 178 -13.35 -15.73 -15.76
CA ASP A 178 -14.29 -16.79 -16.11
C ASP A 178 -15.75 -16.35 -15.91
N ARG A 179 -15.99 -15.39 -15.00
CA ARG A 179 -17.30 -14.77 -14.79
C ARG A 179 -17.71 -13.75 -15.86
N ARG A 180 -16.80 -13.33 -16.74
CA ARG A 180 -17.14 -12.44 -17.88
C ARG A 180 -18.02 -13.12 -18.92
N SER A 181 -18.06 -14.45 -18.95
CA SER A 181 -18.79 -15.24 -19.95
C SER A 181 -20.27 -15.50 -19.62
N LEU A 182 -20.78 -14.99 -18.49
CA LEU A 182 -22.14 -15.26 -18.03
C LEU A 182 -23.18 -14.19 -18.44
N PHE A 183 -22.82 -13.26 -19.33
CA PHE A 183 -23.72 -12.25 -19.89
C PHE A 183 -23.50 -12.08 -21.39
#